data_AF-A0A835IHN9-F1
#
_entry.id   AF-A0A835IHN9-F1
#
_cell.length_a   1.000
_cell.length_b   1.000
_cell.length_c   1.000
_cell.angle_alpha   90.00
_cell.angle_beta   90.00
_cell.angle_gamma   90.00
#
_symmetry.space_group_name_H-M   'P 1'
#
loop_
_entity.id
_entity.type
_entity.pdbx_description
1 polymer ?
#
loop_
_entity_poly.entity_id
_entity_poly.type
_entity_poly.pdbx_seq_one_letter_code
_entity_poly.pdbx_strand_id
1 'polypeptide(L)'
;MNLYFTKTTSGAAFLPRYVAESIPFSSKNLVKVMNQFSVDTESAVADGMRQTLKLCESPDLDGEIKLCATSLETMVDFSTSMLGKKVQLMSTEIDKEEIPKQHYTVSQGVTKMGGQTYAYAVFYCHGTHSQTRTKYL
;
A
#
# COMPACT_ATOMS: atom_id res chain seq x y z
N MET A 1 16.57 -8.45 -8.64
CA MET A 1 16.41 -7.21 -7.86
C MET A 1 16.95 -7.45 -6.46
N ASN A 2 17.76 -6.53 -5.94
CA ASN A 2 18.19 -6.61 -4.53
C ASN A 2 17.04 -6.11 -3.65
N LEU A 3 16.41 -7.02 -2.91
CA LEU A 3 15.41 -6.66 -1.91
C LEU A 3 16.01 -6.86 -0.53
N TYR A 4 15.79 -5.89 0.34
CA TYR A 4 16.14 -5.98 1.75
C TYR A 4 14.84 -6.05 2.53
N PHE A 5 14.60 -7.21 3.13
CA PHE A 5 13.46 -7.44 3.99
C PHE A 5 13.98 -7.44 5.43
N THR A 6 13.35 -6.64 6.30
CA THR A 6 13.66 -6.59 7.73
C THR A 6 12.56 -7.23 8.53
N LYS A 7 12.91 -7.78 9.69
CA LYS A 7 11.91 -8.19 10.68
C LYS A 7 11.03 -6.99 11.03
N THR A 8 9.71 -7.19 11.05
CA THR A 8 8.79 -6.18 11.57
C THR A 8 8.96 -6.07 13.07
N THR A 9 9.27 -4.89 13.58
CA THR A 9 9.50 -4.64 15.01
C THR A 9 8.29 -4.02 15.71
N SER A 10 7.30 -3.54 14.95
CA SER A 10 6.18 -2.77 15.51
C SER A 10 5.02 -3.62 16.02
N GLY A 11 4.91 -4.89 15.59
CA GLY A 11 3.74 -5.74 15.87
C GLY A 11 2.42 -5.14 15.36
N ALA A 12 2.49 -4.10 14.51
CA ALA A 12 1.32 -3.37 14.06
C ALA A 12 0.49 -4.24 13.11
N ALA A 13 -0.76 -4.49 13.48
CA ALA A 13 -1.73 -5.17 12.64
C ALA A 13 -2.32 -4.22 11.60
N PHE A 14 -2.77 -4.77 10.47
CA PHE A 14 -3.60 -4.01 9.54
C PHE A 14 -4.92 -3.59 10.20
N LEU A 15 -5.40 -2.40 9.87
CA LEU A 15 -6.75 -1.99 10.28
C LEU A 15 -7.77 -2.81 9.48
N PRO A 16 -8.74 -3.46 10.13
CA PRO A 16 -9.87 -4.06 9.45
C PRO A 16 -10.61 -2.99 8.62
N ARG A 17 -11.20 -3.39 7.50
CA ARG A 17 -11.91 -2.48 6.57
C ARG A 17 -12.85 -1.50 7.28
N TYR A 18 -13.72 -2.00 8.17
CA TYR A 18 -14.70 -1.16 8.86
C TYR A 18 -14.05 -0.10 9.76
N VAL A 19 -12.88 -0.39 10.34
CA VAL A 19 -12.11 0.58 11.14
C VAL A 19 -11.47 1.60 10.21
N ALA A 20 -10.83 1.15 9.13
CA ALA A 20 -10.19 2.03 8.15
C ALA A 20 -11.20 2.99 7.49
N GLU A 21 -12.41 2.53 7.16
CA GLU A 21 -13.50 3.34 6.60
C GLU A 21 -14.07 4.36 7.59
N SER A 22 -13.95 4.11 8.89
CA SER A 22 -14.37 5.07 9.93
C SER A 22 -13.40 6.25 10.09
N ILE A 23 -12.18 6.12 9.58
CA ILE A 23 -11.15 7.16 9.66
C ILE A 23 -11.15 7.97 8.36
N PRO A 24 -11.39 9.29 8.42
CA PRO A 24 -11.43 10.09 7.21
C PRO A 24 -10.05 10.21 6.56
N PHE A 25 -9.91 9.70 5.34
CA PHE A 25 -8.67 9.77 4.56
C PHE A 25 -8.72 10.92 3.55
N SER A 26 -8.34 12.13 3.98
CA SER A 26 -8.18 13.30 3.09
C SER A 26 -7.34 14.40 3.73
N SER A 27 -6.75 15.27 2.90
CA SER A 27 -5.98 16.44 3.33
C SER A 27 -6.77 17.37 4.25
N LYS A 28 -8.09 17.49 4.02
CA LYS A 28 -8.99 18.30 4.85
C LYS A 28 -9.12 17.79 6.29
N ASN A 29 -8.97 16.49 6.51
CA ASN A 29 -9.10 15.87 7.82
C ASN A 29 -7.74 15.53 8.46
N LEU A 30 -6.63 15.90 7.83
CA LEU A 30 -5.31 15.45 8.21
C LEU A 30 -4.96 15.77 9.67
N VAL A 31 -5.20 17.01 10.13
CA VAL A 31 -4.96 17.40 11.53
C VAL A 31 -5.80 16.57 12.51
N LYS A 32 -7.06 16.29 12.15
CA LYS A 32 -7.95 15.45 12.97
C LYS A 32 -7.39 14.02 13.10
N VAL A 33 -6.92 13.45 12.01
CA VAL A 33 -6.30 12.11 12.00
C VAL A 33 -5.00 12.11 12.79
N MET A 34 -4.14 13.11 12.61
CA MET A 34 -2.90 13.24 13.40
C MET A 34 -3.22 13.27 14.91
N ASN A 35 -4.20 14.07 15.32
CA ASN A 35 -4.63 14.11 16.72
C ASN A 35 -5.16 12.76 17.21
N GLN A 36 -5.98 12.07 16.40
CA GLN A 36 -6.51 10.75 16.74
C GLN A 36 -5.41 9.71 16.98
N PHE A 37 -4.33 9.76 16.20
CA PHE A 37 -3.18 8.86 16.33
C PHE A 37 -2.03 9.43 17.17
N SER A 38 -2.23 10.58 17.82
CA SER A 38 -1.19 11.27 18.61
C SER A 38 0.11 11.51 17.83
N VAL A 39 -0.02 11.86 16.55
CA VAL A 39 1.09 12.24 15.69
C VAL A 39 1.38 13.72 15.88
N ASP A 40 2.62 14.04 16.26
CA ASP A 40 3.12 15.42 16.31
C ASP A 40 3.12 16.02 14.89
N THR A 41 2.52 17.21 14.75
CA THR A 41 2.36 17.89 13.46
C THR A 41 3.68 18.29 12.82
N GLU A 42 4.77 18.40 13.57
CA GLU A 42 6.11 18.74 13.06
C GLU A 42 7.00 17.50 12.87
N SER A 43 6.45 16.29 13.08
CA SER A 43 7.21 15.05 12.95
C SER A 43 7.42 14.61 11.50
N ALA A 44 8.45 13.78 11.28
CA ALA A 44 8.67 13.10 9.99
C ALA A 44 7.48 12.21 9.58
N VAL A 45 6.73 11.67 10.54
CA VAL A 45 5.50 10.91 10.28
C VAL A 45 4.42 11.82 9.70
N ALA A 46 4.24 13.02 10.26
CA ALA A 46 3.30 14.00 9.78
C ALA A 46 3.60 14.46 8.35
N ASP A 47 4.87 14.64 8.02
CA ASP A 47 5.31 14.95 6.65
C ASP A 47 5.05 13.78 5.68
N GLY A 48 5.30 12.55 6.13
CA GLY A 48 4.93 11.35 5.39
C GLY A 48 3.43 11.29 5.10
N MET A 49 2.58 11.59 6.09
CA MET A 49 1.13 11.62 5.91
C MET A 49 0.69 12.69 4.89
N ARG A 50 1.28 13.89 4.95
CA ARG A 50 1.04 14.98 3.98
C ARG A 50 1.41 14.54 2.57
N GLN A 51 2.60 13.95 2.39
CA GLN A 51 3.06 13.49 1.09
C GLN A 51 2.18 12.37 0.53
N THR A 52 1.78 11.41 1.38
CA THR A 52 0.88 10.32 1.00
C THR A 52 -0.45 10.87 0.49
N LEU A 53 -1.09 11.79 1.22
CA LEU A 53 -2.35 12.37 0.78
C LEU A 53 -2.20 13.17 -0.52
N LYS A 54 -1.12 13.94 -0.66
CA LYS A 54 -0.82 14.66 -1.91
C LYS A 54 -0.72 13.71 -3.12
N LEU A 55 -0.10 12.55 -2.96
CA LEU A 55 0.01 11.53 -4.01
C LEU A 55 -1.35 10.87 -4.30
N CYS A 56 -2.10 10.54 -3.24
CA CYS A 56 -3.39 9.88 -3.37
C CYS A 56 -4.46 10.78 -4.00
N GLU A 57 -4.45 12.07 -3.68
CA GLU A 57 -5.40 13.07 -4.16
C GLU A 57 -4.97 13.72 -5.49
N SER A 58 -3.78 13.40 -6.01
CA SER A 58 -3.40 13.89 -7.33
C SER A 58 -4.34 13.33 -8.40
N PRO A 59 -4.47 13.98 -9.56
CA PRO A 59 -5.12 13.36 -10.71
C PRO A 59 -4.42 12.04 -11.09
N ASP A 60 -5.19 11.17 -11.72
CA ASP A 60 -4.67 9.95 -12.35
C ASP A 60 -3.94 10.33 -13.64
N LEU A 61 -2.94 9.54 -14.03
CA LEU A 61 -2.31 9.69 -15.35
C LEU A 61 -3.22 9.12 -16.44
N ASP A 62 -3.07 9.61 -17.67
CA ASP A 62 -3.87 9.12 -18.80
C ASP A 62 -3.72 7.60 -18.99
N GLY A 63 -4.83 6.88 -18.85
CA GLY A 63 -4.88 5.42 -18.97
C GLY A 63 -4.45 4.63 -17.73
N GLU A 64 -4.15 5.33 -16.62
CA GLU A 64 -3.93 4.76 -15.29
C GLU A 64 -5.25 4.64 -14.52
N ILE A 65 -5.36 3.59 -13.69
CA ILE A 65 -6.33 3.51 -12.59
C ILE A 65 -5.52 3.50 -11.31
N LYS A 66 -5.79 4.47 -10.43
CA LYS A 66 -5.11 4.61 -9.15
C LYS A 66 -6.09 4.46 -7.99
N LEU A 67 -5.64 3.82 -6.91
CA LEU A 67 -6.38 3.73 -5.65
C LEU A 67 -5.41 3.76 -4.47
N CYS A 68 -5.66 4.64 -3.50
CA CYS A 68 -5.05 4.51 -2.18
C CYS A 68 -5.96 3.72 -1.26
N ALA A 69 -5.66 2.44 -1.08
CA ALA A 69 -6.40 1.55 -0.21
C ALA A 69 -5.95 1.73 1.24
N THR A 70 -6.88 2.00 2.14
CA THR A 70 -6.64 2.22 3.57
C THR A 70 -6.77 0.95 4.42
N SER A 71 -7.12 -0.18 3.78
CA SER A 71 -7.21 -1.50 4.41
C SER A 71 -6.62 -2.57 3.49
N LEU A 72 -6.22 -3.69 4.08
CA LEU A 72 -5.72 -4.84 3.32
C LEU A 72 -6.81 -5.39 2.41
N GLU A 73 -8.04 -5.42 2.90
CA GLU A 73 -9.18 -5.95 2.17
C GLU A 73 -9.49 -5.09 0.93
N THR A 74 -9.43 -3.76 1.03
CA THR A 74 -9.64 -2.87 -0.13
C THR A 74 -8.52 -3.05 -1.18
N MET A 75 -7.28 -3.28 -0.73
CA MET A 75 -6.15 -3.57 -1.61
C MET A 75 -6.35 -4.90 -2.37
N VAL A 76 -6.91 -5.92 -1.71
CA VAL A 76 -7.28 -7.20 -2.35
C VAL A 76 -8.41 -7.01 -3.36
N ASP A 77 -9.44 -6.23 -3.03
CA ASP A 77 -10.55 -5.93 -3.95
C ASP A 77 -10.05 -5.25 -5.23
N PHE A 78 -9.15 -4.27 -5.11
CA PHE A 78 -8.53 -3.62 -6.27
C PHE A 78 -7.69 -4.61 -7.09
N SER A 79 -6.84 -5.40 -6.43
CA SER A 79 -5.98 -6.35 -7.12
C SER A 79 -6.77 -7.39 -7.90
N THR A 80 -7.86 -7.90 -7.32
CA THR A 80 -8.73 -8.91 -7.94
C THR A 80 -9.63 -8.32 -9.02
N SER A 81 -10.00 -7.05 -8.94
CA SER A 81 -10.74 -6.38 -10.03
C SER A 81 -9.87 -6.23 -11.29
N MET A 82 -8.57 -6.01 -11.12
CA MET A 82 -7.61 -5.85 -12.22
C MET A 82 -7.09 -7.20 -12.76
N LEU A 83 -6.74 -8.14 -11.89
CA LEU A 83 -6.08 -9.41 -12.27
C LEU A 83 -7.06 -10.59 -12.38
N GLY A 84 -8.30 -10.42 -11.93
CA GLY A 84 -9.30 -11.47 -11.81
C GLY A 84 -9.25 -12.21 -10.47
N LYS A 85 -10.17 -13.17 -10.30
CA LYS A 85 -10.38 -13.88 -9.02
C LYS A 85 -9.39 -15.02 -8.74
N LYS A 86 -8.57 -15.41 -9.72
CA LYS A 86 -7.59 -16.49 -9.60
C LYS A 86 -6.22 -15.93 -9.22
N VAL A 87 -6.15 -15.25 -8.06
CA VAL A 87 -4.91 -14.69 -7.52
C VAL A 87 -4.50 -15.45 -6.26
N GLN A 88 -3.20 -15.63 -6.07
CA GLN A 88 -2.64 -16.18 -4.84
C GLN A 88 -1.95 -15.05 -4.08
N LEU A 89 -2.35 -14.84 -2.83
CA LEU A 89 -1.66 -13.91 -1.94
C LEU A 89 -0.45 -14.64 -1.33
N MET A 90 0.70 -13.99 -1.33
CA MET A 90 1.91 -14.49 -0.68
C MET A 90 2.45 -13.42 0.28
N SER A 91 2.88 -13.84 1.46
CA SER A 91 3.58 -12.99 2.44
C SER A 91 4.93 -13.62 2.76
N THR A 92 5.91 -12.78 3.05
CA THR A 92 7.24 -13.21 3.50
C THR A 92 7.41 -12.76 4.95
N GLU A 93 7.62 -13.72 5.85
CA GLU A 93 7.95 -13.46 7.25
C GLU A 93 9.43 -13.70 7.49
N ILE A 94 10.01 -12.89 8.38
CA ILE A 94 11.43 -12.96 8.73
C ILE A 94 11.57 -13.16 10.22
N ASP A 95 12.19 -14.28 10.59
CA ASP A 95 12.44 -14.62 11.99
C ASP A 95 13.72 -13.98 12.55
N LYS A 96 14.69 -13.67 11.69
CA LYS A 96 16.02 -13.16 12.08
C LYS A 96 16.09 -11.64 12.06
N GLU A 97 16.67 -11.05 13.10
CA GLU A 97 16.79 -9.58 13.25
C GLU A 97 17.59 -8.91 12.13
N GLU A 98 18.63 -9.58 11.64
CA GLU A 98 19.37 -9.15 10.46
C GLU A 98 19.53 -10.32 9.48
N ILE A 99 19.10 -10.09 8.23
CA ILE A 99 19.43 -10.97 7.11
C ILE A 99 20.28 -10.16 6.13
N PRO A 100 21.39 -10.71 5.61
CA PRO A 100 22.16 -10.05 4.56
C PRO A 100 21.26 -9.67 3.38
N LYS A 101 21.60 -8.60 2.65
CA LYS A 101 20.91 -8.27 1.39
C LYS A 101 20.87 -9.50 0.48
N GLN A 102 19.67 -9.90 0.10
CA GLN A 102 19.44 -11.09 -0.73
C GLN A 102 19.12 -10.67 -2.16
N HIS A 103 19.66 -11.41 -3.12
CA HIS A 103 19.31 -11.26 -4.51
C HIS A 103 18.03 -12.07 -4.80
N TYR A 104 16.93 -11.38 -5.12
CA TYR A 104 15.68 -12.03 -5.49
C TYR A 104 15.41 -11.90 -6.98
N THR A 105 14.95 -13.00 -7.58
CA THR A 105 14.39 -13.00 -8.93
C THR A 105 12.88 -12.90 -8.80
N VAL A 106 12.30 -11.82 -9.33
CA VAL A 106 10.85 -11.67 -9.43
C VAL A 106 10.42 -12.40 -10.71
N SER A 107 9.60 -13.44 -10.56
CA SER A 107 9.07 -14.20 -11.71
C SER A 107 8.20 -13.32 -12.60
N GLN A 108 8.07 -13.67 -13.89
CA GLN A 108 7.14 -12.99 -14.79
C GLN A 108 5.72 -13.00 -14.21
N GLY A 109 5.02 -11.87 -14.33
CA GLY A 109 3.65 -11.70 -13.84
C GLY A 109 3.51 -11.23 -12.39
N VAL A 110 4.60 -10.88 -11.70
CA VAL A 110 4.56 -10.31 -10.34
C VAL A 110 4.79 -8.81 -10.38
N THR A 111 3.88 -8.05 -9.75
CA THR A 111 3.95 -6.58 -9.62
C THR A 111 4.22 -6.20 -8.17
N LYS A 112 5.25 -5.38 -7.93
CA LYS A 112 5.52 -4.81 -6.60
C LYS A 112 4.47 -3.75 -6.27
N MET A 113 3.84 -3.87 -5.11
CA MET A 113 3.01 -2.81 -4.54
C MET A 113 3.77 -2.10 -3.42
N GLY A 114 3.78 -0.77 -3.45
CA GLY A 114 4.43 0.07 -2.45
C GLY A 114 3.52 0.31 -1.23
N GLY A 115 4.13 0.40 -0.05
CA GLY A 115 3.47 0.97 1.13
C GLY A 115 3.79 2.45 1.25
N GLN A 116 2.82 3.24 1.67
CA GLN A 116 2.98 4.67 1.91
C GLN A 116 3.11 4.96 3.40
N THR A 117 3.88 6.00 3.76
CA THR A 117 4.01 6.44 5.15
C THR A 117 2.73 7.15 5.59
N TYR A 118 2.00 6.54 6.49
CA TYR A 118 0.80 7.10 7.12
C TYR A 118 0.67 6.56 8.55
N ALA A 119 -0.21 7.13 9.37
CA ALA A 119 -0.40 6.69 10.77
C ALA A 119 -0.82 5.21 10.91
N TYR A 120 -1.30 4.61 9.82
CA TYR A 120 -1.58 3.19 9.64
C TYR A 120 -1.24 2.80 8.19
N ALA A 121 -1.27 1.51 7.85
CA ALA A 121 -0.92 1.05 6.50
C ALA A 121 -1.85 1.64 5.43
N VAL A 122 -1.27 2.30 4.43
CA VAL A 122 -1.94 2.75 3.20
C VAL A 122 -1.21 2.15 2.02
N PHE A 123 -1.95 1.48 1.14
CA PHE A 123 -1.43 0.82 -0.05
C PHE A 123 -1.68 1.71 -1.26
N TYR A 124 -0.62 2.11 -1.96
CA TYR A 124 -0.74 2.83 -3.21
C TYR A 124 -0.85 1.83 -4.36
N CYS A 125 -2.08 1.58 -4.78
CA CYS A 125 -2.40 0.68 -5.88
C CYS A 125 -2.48 1.49 -7.18
N HIS A 126 -1.79 1.04 -8.22
CA HIS A 126 -1.92 1.56 -9.57
C HIS A 126 -1.96 0.42 -10.58
N GLY A 127 -2.64 0.65 -11.69
CA GLY A 127 -2.67 -0.26 -12.83
C GLY A 127 -2.89 0.52 -14.12
N THR A 128 -2.50 -0.06 -15.25
CA THR A 128 -2.77 0.51 -16.58
C THR A 128 -3.84 -0.30 -17.29
N HIS A 129 -4.68 0.37 -18.08
CA HIS A 129 -5.69 -0.29 -18.92
C HIS A 129 -5.08 -1.26 -19.96
N SER A 130 -3.76 -1.22 -20.20
CA SER A 130 -3.07 -2.03 -21.23
C SER A 130 -2.94 -3.53 -20.93
N GLN A 131 -3.49 -4.04 -19.83
CA GLN A 131 -3.76 -5.48 -19.71
C GLN A 131 -5.05 -5.85 -20.45
N THR A 132 -5.11 -5.53 -21.75
CA THR A 132 -5.90 -6.35 -22.67
C THR A 132 -5.47 -7.78 -22.44
N ARG A 133 -6.43 -8.65 -22.12
CA ARG A 133 -6.24 -10.10 -22.12
C ARG A 133 -5.62 -10.50 -23.47
N THR A 134 -4.32 -10.67 -23.51
CA THR A 134 -3.71 -11.54 -24.52
C THR A 134 -4.18 -12.93 -24.14
N LYS A 135 -5.36 -13.31 -24.64
CA LYS A 135 -5.75 -14.70 -24.80
C LYS A 135 -4.65 -15.31 -25.68
N TYR A 136 -3.67 -15.94 -25.06
CA TYR A 136 -2.96 -17.00 -25.75
C TYR A 136 -4.01 -18.10 -25.98
N LEU A 137 -4.22 -18.36 -27.27
CA LEU A 137 -5.03 -19.44 -27.82
C LEU A 137 -4.68 -20.79 -27.18
#